data_AF-A0AA92PD94-F1
#
_entry.id   AF-A0AA92PD94-F1
#
_cell.length_a   1.000
_cell.length_b   1.000
_cell.length_c   1.000
_cell.angle_alpha   90.00
_cell.angle_beta   90.00
_cell.angle_gamma   90.00
#
_symmetry.space_group_name_H-M   'P 1'
#
loop_
_entity.id
_entity.type
_entity.pdbx_description
1 polymer ?
#
loop_
_entity_poly.entity_id
_entity_poly.type
_entity_poly.pdbx_seq_one_letter_code
_entity_poly.pdbx_strand_id
1 'polypeptide(L)' 'MSQDREEQIKACVRELAKLLYEEADKSQLTDLESIEKKVRSQILERVSPEIALFLSNRKQGQK' A
#
# COMPACT_ATOMS: atom_id res chain seq x y z
N MET A 1 7.65 -3.76 19.02
CA MET A 1 7.64 -4.66 17.86
C MET A 1 8.91 -5.48 17.91
N SER A 2 8.88 -6.78 17.66
CA SER A 2 10.12 -7.55 17.46
C SER A 2 10.77 -7.13 16.14
N GLN A 3 12.09 -7.20 16.07
CA GLN A 3 12.87 -6.87 14.86
C GLN A 3 12.36 -7.66 13.65
N ASP A 4 12.10 -8.96 13.85
CA ASP A 4 11.49 -9.87 12.86
C ASP A 4 10.16 -9.35 12.26
N ARG A 5 9.26 -8.81 13.08
CA ARG A 5 7.98 -8.26 12.59
C ARG A 5 8.18 -6.98 11.78
N GLU A 6 9.15 -6.15 12.15
CA GLU A 6 9.44 -4.93 11.40
C GLU A 6 10.03 -5.27 10.02
N GLU A 7 10.90 -6.27 9.94
CA GLU A 7 11.46 -6.77 8.67
C GLU A 7 10.38 -7.37 7.77
N GLN A 8 9.46 -8.15 8.33
CA GLN A 8 8.30 -8.67 7.60
C GLN A 8 7.43 -7.54 7.03
N ILE A 9 7.10 -6.53 7.84
CA ILE A 9 6.34 -5.37 7.37
C ILE A 9 7.08 -4.65 6.24
N LYS A 10 8.38 -4.41 6.40
CA LYS A 10 9.21 -3.77 5.36
C LYS A 10 9.24 -4.58 4.06
N ALA A 11 9.33 -5.90 4.13
CA ALA A 11 9.29 -6.77 2.96
C ALA A 11 7.96 -6.65 2.22
N CYS A 12 6.84 -6.74 2.94
CA CYS A 12 5.49 -6.58 2.36
C CYS A 12 5.30 -5.21 1.72
N VAL A 13 5.76 -4.13 2.38
CA VAL A 13 5.65 -2.77 1.84
C VAL A 13 6.49 -2.60 0.57
N ARG A 14 7.68 -3.18 0.51
CA ARG A 14 8.53 -3.13 -0.70
C ARG A 14 7.90 -3.88 -1.87
N GLU A 15 7.34 -5.07 -1.61
CA GLU A 15 6.66 -5.85 -2.64
C GLU A 15 5.42 -5.10 -3.16
N LEU A 16 4.61 -4.54 -2.25
CA LEU A 16 3.47 -3.71 -2.62
C LEU A 16 3.88 -2.49 -3.46
N ALA A 17 4.93 -1.78 -3.05
CA ALA A 17 5.42 -0.62 -3.80
C ALA A 17 5.85 -0.99 -5.23
N LYS A 18 6.49 -2.15 -5.42
CA LYS A 18 6.85 -2.66 -6.73
C LYS A 18 5.60 -2.89 -7.59
N LEU A 19 4.60 -3.59 -7.05
CA LEU A 19 3.35 -3.86 -7.77
C LEU A 19 2.62 -2.57 -8.18
N LEU A 20 2.53 -1.59 -7.28
CA LEU A 20 1.88 -0.30 -7.57
C LEU A 20 2.64 0.50 -8.64
N TYR A 21 3.96 0.39 -8.69
CA TYR A 21 4.76 1.02 -9.73
C TYR A 21 4.59 0.31 -11.09
N GLU A 22 4.51 -1.02 -11.11
CA GLU A 22 4.32 -1.81 -12.34
C GLU A 22 2.93 -1.62 -12.96
N GLU A 23 1.89 -1.47 -12.13
CA GLU A 23 0.51 -1.21 -12.56
C GLU A 23 0.27 0.24 -13.01
N ALA A 24 1.17 1.17 -12.64
CA ALA A 24 1.05 2.56 -13.03
C ALA A 24 1.34 2.74 -14.53
N ASP A 25 0.55 3.59 -15.18
CA ASP A 25 0.82 4.02 -16.55
C ASP A 25 2.17 4.75 -16.61
N LYS A 26 3.17 4.11 -17.21
CA LYS A 26 4.54 4.63 -17.30
C LYS A 26 4.65 5.93 -18.08
N SER A 27 3.68 6.24 -18.95
CA SER A 27 3.65 7.53 -19.65
C SER A 27 3.39 8.71 -18.70
N GLN A 28 2.81 8.44 -17.53
CA GLN A 28 2.52 9.41 -16.48
C GLN A 28 3.61 9.46 -15.40
N LEU A 29 4.68 8.67 -15.50
CA LEU A 29 5.76 8.58 -14.49
C LEU A 29 7.00 9.33 -14.99
N THR A 30 6.86 10.63 -15.25
CA THR A 30 7.89 11.45 -15.90
C THR A 30 8.91 12.03 -14.92
N ASP A 31 8.52 12.18 -13.66
CA ASP A 31 9.28 12.88 -12.62
C ASP A 31 8.82 12.40 -11.23
N LEU A 32 9.54 12.82 -10.19
CA LEU A 32 9.25 12.36 -8.83
C LEU A 32 7.87 12.80 -8.32
N GLU A 33 7.38 13.96 -8.74
CA GLU A 33 6.07 14.46 -8.32
C GLU A 33 4.96 13.62 -8.95
N SER A 34 5.04 13.34 -10.25
CA SER A 34 4.06 12.52 -10.96
C SER A 34 4.06 11.07 -10.46
N ILE A 35 5.24 10.52 -10.14
CA ILE A 35 5.37 9.21 -9.47
C ILE A 35 4.69 9.21 -8.10
N GLU A 36 4.97 10.20 -7.23
CA GLU A 36 4.37 10.27 -5.89
C GLU A 36 2.85 10.37 -5.98
N LYS A 37 2.33 11.29 -6.81
CA LYS A 37 0.89 11.48 -7.02
C LYS A 37 0.23 10.17 -7.45
N LYS A 38 0.81 9.48 -8.45
CA LYS A 38 0.23 8.25 -8.98
C LYS A 38 0.24 7.11 -7.96
N VAL A 39 1.36 6.91 -7.27
CA VAL A 39 1.47 5.88 -6.22
C VAL A 39 0.53 6.19 -5.05
N ARG A 40 0.45 7.45 -4.62
CA ARG A 40 -0.45 7.90 -3.55
C ARG A 40 -1.92 7.68 -3.91
N SER A 41 -2.34 8.00 -5.13
CA SER A 41 -3.71 7.74 -5.60
C SER A 41 -4.03 6.24 -5.52
N GLN A 42 -3.13 5.38 -6.01
CA GLN A 42 -3.37 3.93 -5.95
C GLN A 42 -3.43 3.40 -4.50
N ILE A 43 -2.65 3.96 -3.58
CA ILE A 43 -2.76 3.61 -2.15
C ILE A 43 -4.16 3.96 -1.63
N LEU A 44 -4.66 5.17 -1.91
CA LEU A 44 -5.97 5.61 -1.45
C LEU A 44 -7.12 4.78 -2.07
N GLU A 45 -7.01 4.43 -3.35
CA GLU A 45 -8.06 3.72 -4.08
C GLU A 45 -8.07 2.21 -3.84
N ARG A 46 -6.90 1.58 -3.65
CA ARG A 46 -6.78 0.12 -3.59
C ARG A 46 -6.31 -0.41 -2.24
N VAL A 47 -5.37 0.26 -1.58
CA VAL A 47 -4.72 -0.25 -0.35
C VAL A 47 -5.48 0.16 0.91
N SER A 48 -5.84 1.43 1.03
CA SER A 48 -6.56 1.95 2.19
C SER A 48 -7.91 1.25 2.45
N PRO A 49 -8.72 0.90 1.43
CA PRO A 49 -9.96 0.15 1.64
C PRO A 49 -9.73 -1.24 2.25
N GLU A 50 -8.72 -1.98 1.79
CA GLU A 50 -8.38 -3.31 2.34
C GLU A 50 -7.97 -3.22 3.82
N ILE A 51 -7.20 -2.19 4.18
CA ILE A 51 -6.84 -1.93 5.58
C ILE A 51 -8.10 -1.60 6.39
N ALA A 52 -8.98 -0.74 5.87
CA ALA A 52 -10.22 -0.38 6.55
C ALA A 52 -11.14 -1.59 6.75
N LEU A 53 -11.27 -2.46 5.74
CA LEU A 53 -12.04 -3.70 5.80
C LEU A 53 -11.46 -4.66 6.84
N PHE A 54 -10.15 -4.87 6.84
CA PHE A 54 -9.47 -5.69 7.83
C PHE A 54 -9.76 -5.19 9.26
N LEU A 55 -9.64 -3.88 9.50
CA LEU A 55 -9.92 -3.28 10.79
C LEU A 55 -11.40 -3.41 11.19
N SER A 56 -12.33 -3.21 10.25
CA SER A 56 -13.77 -3.38 10.46
C SER A 56 -14.12 -4.80 10.91
N ASN A 57 -13.57 -5.80 10.21
CA ASN A 57 -13.79 -7.21 10.53
C ASN A 57 -13.24 -7.58 11.92
N ARG A 58 -12.08 -7.02 12.30
CA ARG A 58 -11.50 -7.23 13.64
C ARG A 58 -12.36 -6.59 14.74
N LYS A 59 -13.02 -5.45 14.46
CA LYS A 59 -13.99 -4.80 15.36
C LYS A 59 -15.29 -5.62 15.49
N GLN A 60 -15.77 -6.23 14.41
CA GLN A 60 -17.00 -7.02 14.42
C GLN A 60 -16.83 -8.37 15.12
N GLY A 61 -15.68 -9.03 14.99
CA GLY A 61 -15.37 -10.27 15.72
C GLY A 61 -15.03 -10.08 17.21
N GLN A 62 -15.04 -8.84 17.71
CA GLN A 62 -14.89 -8.50 19.13
C GLN A 62 -16.23 -8.16 19.80
N LYS A 63 -17.36 -8.39 19.12
CA LYS A 63 -18.71 -8.30 19.69
C LYS A 63 -19.22 -9.67 20.12
#